data_AF-A0A7C4BZ72-F1
#
_entry.id   AF-A0A7C4BZ72-F1
#
_cell.length_a   1.000
_cell.length_b   1.000
_cell.length_c   1.000
_cell.angle_alpha   90.00
_cell.angle_beta   90.00
_cell.angle_gamma   90.00
#
_symmetry.space_group_name_H-M   'P 1'
#
loop_
_entity.id
_entity.type
_entity.pdbx_description
1 polymer ?
#
loop_
_entity_poly.entity_id
_entity_poly.type
_entity_poly.pdbx_seq_one_letter_code
_entity_poly.pdbx_strand_id
1 'polypeptide(L)'
;MKDHGGKCGAWQAILVSPSRNKQKMFTYSVVEGPGNLHKGVFGTPEETYTPRGQAKPFLIAALKVDSDQAFETAMKKGAEYAKKNPDLPISFLLELTPQNQNPTWRVLWGESVSTSNYSIVIDASTGEYLRTLR
;
A
#
# COMPACT_ATOMS: atom_id res chain seq x y z
N MET A 1 -10.92 -9.60 -7.65
CA MET A 1 -10.97 -8.40 -8.50
C MET A 1 -9.81 -8.52 -9.48
N LYS A 2 -10.02 -8.35 -10.80
CA LYS A 2 -8.95 -8.52 -11.79
C LYS A 2 -7.99 -7.34 -11.65
N ASP A 3 -6.67 -7.58 -11.69
CA ASP A 3 -5.71 -6.49 -11.59
C ASP A 3 -5.85 -5.52 -12.78
N HIS A 4 -5.82 -4.22 -12.49
CA HIS A 4 -6.00 -3.14 -13.45
C HIS A 4 -4.69 -2.36 -13.66
N GLY A 5 -3.55 -3.05 -13.64
CA GLY A 5 -2.24 -2.43 -13.86
C GLY A 5 -1.83 -1.53 -12.70
N GLY A 6 -2.05 -1.97 -11.46
CA GLY A 6 -1.73 -1.19 -10.25
C GLY A 6 -2.70 -0.05 -9.92
N LYS A 7 -3.80 0.08 -10.66
CA LYS A 7 -4.90 1.00 -10.32
C LYS A 7 -5.86 0.33 -9.35
N CYS A 8 -6.25 1.06 -8.31
CA CYS A 8 -7.16 0.57 -7.28
C CYS A 8 -8.46 1.38 -7.25
N GLY A 9 -9.60 0.69 -7.19
CA GLY A 9 -10.92 1.32 -7.04
C GLY A 9 -11.19 1.84 -5.62
N ALA A 10 -10.39 1.44 -4.65
CA ALA A 10 -10.44 1.93 -3.29
C ALA A 10 -9.03 2.03 -2.69
N TRP A 11 -8.82 2.96 -1.77
CA TRP A 11 -7.58 3.07 -1.00
C TRP A 11 -7.87 3.57 0.40
N GLN A 12 -6.92 3.34 1.30
CA GLN A 12 -6.94 3.87 2.66
C GLN A 12 -5.60 4.48 2.99
N ALA A 13 -5.61 5.62 3.69
CA ALA A 13 -4.41 6.32 4.14
C ALA A 13 -4.59 6.80 5.58
N ILE A 14 -3.51 6.73 6.36
CA ILE A 14 -3.45 7.29 7.71
C ILE A 14 -2.60 8.55 7.65
N LEU A 15 -3.21 9.70 7.95
CA LEU A 15 -2.50 10.96 8.09
C LEU A 15 -2.19 11.20 9.56
N VAL A 16 -0.94 11.55 9.85
CA VAL A 16 -0.43 11.71 11.21
C VAL A 16 0.04 13.14 11.43
N SER A 17 -0.32 13.71 12.58
CA SER A 17 0.24 14.95 13.11
C SER A 17 1.07 14.63 14.36
N PRO A 18 2.41 14.52 14.24
CA PRO A 18 3.27 14.23 15.38
C PRO A 18 3.20 15.30 16.47
N SER A 19 3.11 16.58 16.10
CA SER A 19 3.03 17.69 17.05
C SER A 19 1.74 17.69 17.88
N ARG A 20 0.64 17.16 17.34
CA ARG A 20 -0.65 17.04 18.05
C ARG A 20 -0.85 15.69 18.72
N ASN A 21 0.05 14.72 18.49
CA ASN A 21 -0.17 13.30 18.82
C ASN A 21 -1.52 12.79 18.30
N LYS A 22 -1.87 13.15 17.06
CA LYS A 22 -3.14 12.76 16.42
C LYS A 22 -2.91 12.03 15.10
N GLN A 23 -3.81 11.11 14.78
CA GLN A 23 -3.92 10.50 13.47
C GLN A 23 -5.36 10.52 13.00
N LYS A 24 -5.56 10.44 11.68
CA LYS A 24 -6.87 10.29 11.07
C LYS A 24 -6.77 9.41 9.85
N MET A 25 -7.69 8.47 9.72
CA MET A 25 -7.75 7.57 8.59
C MET A 25 -8.75 8.11 7.56
N PHE A 26 -8.36 8.07 6.29
CA PHE A 26 -9.20 8.40 5.16
C PHE A 26 -9.30 7.19 4.25
N THR A 27 -10.50 6.96 3.74
CA THR A 27 -10.79 5.93 2.76
C THR A 27 -11.44 6.59 1.55
N TYR A 28 -11.05 6.12 0.37
CA TYR A 28 -11.70 6.43 -0.88
C TYR A 28 -12.25 5.15 -1.50
N SER A 29 -13.41 5.25 -2.15
CA SER A 29 -13.96 4.17 -2.98
C SER A 29 -14.70 4.73 -4.20
N VAL A 30 -14.56 4.06 -5.34
CA VAL A 30 -15.33 4.36 -6.57
C VAL A 30 -16.76 3.80 -6.53
N VAL A 31 -17.03 2.86 -5.63
CA VAL A 31 -18.34 2.22 -5.46
C VAL A 31 -18.87 2.38 -4.04
N GLU A 32 -20.19 2.33 -3.91
CA GLU A 32 -20.83 2.01 -2.63
C GLU A 32 -20.72 0.50 -2.43
N GLY A 33 -20.37 0.05 -1.22
CA GLY A 33 -20.25 -1.36 -0.89
C GLY A 33 -20.92 -1.70 0.44
N PRO A 34 -21.08 -3.01 0.72
CA PRO A 34 -21.63 -3.46 2.00
C PRO A 34 -20.73 -3.04 3.18
N GLY A 35 -21.35 -2.82 4.34
CA GLY A 35 -20.66 -2.37 5.56
C GLY A 35 -20.46 -0.86 5.59
N ASN A 36 -19.21 -0.42 5.77
CA ASN A 36 -18.84 0.99 5.96
C ASN A 36 -18.07 1.57 4.76
N LEU A 37 -18.28 1.00 3.56
CA LEU A 37 -17.60 1.42 2.33
C LEU A 37 -18.49 2.37 1.53
N HIS A 38 -18.21 3.67 1.64
CA HIS A 38 -18.97 4.70 0.96
C HIS A 38 -18.29 5.17 -0.32
N LYS A 39 -19.08 5.46 -1.36
CA LYS A 39 -18.56 6.09 -2.57
C LYS A 39 -18.02 7.49 -2.24
N GLY A 40 -16.83 7.80 -2.76
CA GLY A 40 -16.12 9.06 -2.53
C GLY A 40 -15.11 8.97 -1.39
N VAL A 41 -14.71 10.12 -0.85
CA VAL A 41 -13.74 10.21 0.26
C VAL A 41 -14.48 10.36 1.57
N PHE A 42 -14.16 9.51 2.54
CA PHE A 42 -14.69 9.57 3.91
C PHE A 42 -13.56 9.26 4.90
N GLY A 43 -13.74 9.61 6.16
CA GLY A 43 -12.69 9.38 7.16
C GLY A 43 -13.25 9.10 8.54
N THR A 44 -12.39 8.59 9.41
CA THR A 44 -12.74 8.30 10.81
C THR A 44 -12.59 9.55 11.68
N PRO A 45 -13.14 9.57 12.90
CA PRO A 45 -12.77 10.55 13.91
C PRO A 45 -11.25 10.62 14.14
N GLU A 46 -10.75 11.76 14.61
CA GLU A 46 -9.34 11.86 15.00
C GLU A 46 -9.05 10.92 16.18
N GLU A 47 -7.99 10.14 16.06
CA GLU A 47 -7.51 9.24 17.09
C GLU A 47 -6.17 9.72 17.65
N THR A 48 -5.79 9.22 18.82
CA THR A 48 -4.47 9.48 19.39
C THR A 48 -3.41 8.70 18.60
N TYR A 49 -2.42 9.42 18.07
CA TYR A 49 -1.24 8.81 17.49
C TYR A 49 -0.24 8.50 18.59
N THR A 50 0.14 7.23 18.71
CA THR A 50 1.31 6.81 19.48
C THR A 50 2.26 6.09 18.53
N PRO A 51 3.54 6.47 18.43
CA PRO A 51 4.49 5.77 17.58
C PRO A 51 4.65 4.33 18.08
N ARG A 52 3.99 3.38 17.40
CA ARG A 52 4.00 1.94 17.71
C ARG A 52 4.11 1.15 16.41
N GLY A 53 4.79 0.01 16.47
CA GLY A 53 4.95 -0.89 15.33
C GLY A 53 6.13 -0.56 14.42
N GLN A 54 6.19 -1.25 13.27
CA GLN A 54 7.28 -1.12 12.30
C GLN A 54 7.04 0.03 11.32
N ALA A 55 5.78 0.31 10.94
CA ALA A 55 5.46 1.37 10.00
C ALA A 55 5.55 2.75 10.67
N LYS A 56 6.27 3.68 10.03
CA LYS A 56 6.46 5.07 10.49
C LYS A 56 5.77 6.04 9.53
N PRO A 57 5.32 7.22 10.02
CA PRO A 57 4.91 8.28 9.12
C PRO A 57 6.10 8.77 8.29
N PHE A 58 5.82 9.21 7.07
CA PHE A 58 6.78 9.79 6.16
C PHE A 58 6.18 11.03 5.49
N LEU A 59 7.04 11.90 4.96
CA LEU A 59 6.58 13.06 4.20
C LEU A 59 6.03 12.61 2.86
N ILE A 60 4.81 13.04 2.51
CA ILE A 60 4.19 12.67 1.22
C ILE A 60 5.06 13.07 0.02
N ALA A 61 5.87 14.13 0.15
CA ALA A 61 6.80 14.56 -0.88
C ALA A 61 7.88 13.52 -1.23
N ALA A 62 8.12 12.52 -0.38
CA ALA A 62 9.02 11.41 -0.66
C ALA A 62 8.41 10.36 -1.60
N LEU A 63 7.08 10.32 -1.75
CA LEU A 63 6.41 9.49 -2.75
C LEU A 63 6.57 10.14 -4.13
N LYS A 64 7.35 9.51 -5.01
CA LYS A 64 7.58 9.96 -6.39
C LYS A 64 7.06 8.99 -7.44
N VAL A 65 6.88 7.74 -7.04
CA VAL A 65 6.43 6.64 -7.90
C VAL A 65 5.05 6.23 -7.44
N ASP A 66 4.10 6.18 -8.36
CA ASP A 66 2.73 5.75 -8.10
C ASP A 66 2.60 4.21 -8.16
N SER A 67 1.44 3.71 -7.73
CA SER A 67 1.21 2.27 -7.61
C SER A 67 1.22 1.52 -8.95
N ASP A 68 0.89 2.18 -10.05
CA ASP A 68 0.94 1.62 -11.41
C ASP A 68 2.40 1.41 -11.88
N GLN A 69 3.27 2.39 -11.66
CA GLN A 69 4.70 2.26 -11.94
C GLN A 69 5.35 1.20 -11.04
N ALA A 70 4.99 1.17 -9.76
CA ALA A 70 5.44 0.11 -8.86
C ALA A 70 4.94 -1.27 -9.33
N PHE A 71 3.70 -1.37 -9.80
CA PHE A 71 3.16 -2.61 -10.34
C PHE A 71 3.96 -3.10 -11.56
N GLU A 72 4.32 -2.22 -12.50
CA GLU A 72 5.14 -2.59 -13.65
C GLU A 72 6.50 -3.18 -13.23
N THR A 73 7.19 -2.54 -12.28
CA THR A 73 8.45 -3.07 -11.73
C THR A 73 8.23 -4.41 -11.02
N ALA A 74 7.15 -4.55 -10.25
CA ALA A 74 6.81 -5.81 -9.59
C ALA A 74 6.57 -6.93 -10.60
N MET A 75 5.82 -6.69 -11.69
CA MET A 75 5.55 -7.70 -12.70
C MET A 75 6.80 -8.14 -13.45
N LYS A 76 7.79 -7.26 -13.66
CA LYS A 76 9.09 -7.65 -14.23
C LYS A 76 9.83 -8.69 -13.38
N LYS A 77 9.59 -8.73 -12.07
CA LYS A 77 10.25 -9.66 -11.12
C LYS A 77 9.34 -10.82 -10.68
N GLY A 78 8.04 -10.60 -10.62
CA GLY A 78 7.03 -11.52 -10.10
C GLY A 78 6.16 -12.20 -11.15
N ALA A 79 6.37 -11.96 -12.45
CA ALA A 79 5.52 -12.51 -13.52
C ALA A 79 5.36 -14.04 -13.46
N GLU A 80 6.41 -14.79 -13.10
CA GLU A 80 6.29 -16.24 -12.98
C GLU A 80 5.38 -16.65 -11.82
N TYR A 81 5.50 -15.98 -10.68
CA TYR A 81 4.63 -16.21 -9.53
C TYR A 81 3.18 -15.84 -9.84
N ALA A 82 2.96 -14.70 -10.49
CA ALA A 82 1.63 -14.25 -10.91
C ALA A 82 0.98 -15.25 -11.89
N LYS A 83 1.74 -15.79 -12.85
CA LYS A 83 1.25 -16.81 -13.79
C LYS A 83 0.86 -18.12 -13.10
N LYS A 84 1.59 -18.51 -12.05
CA LYS A 84 1.29 -19.71 -11.25
C LYS A 84 0.11 -19.52 -10.30
N ASN A 85 -0.21 -18.27 -9.94
CA ASN A 85 -1.25 -17.94 -8.99
C ASN A 85 -2.21 -16.87 -9.55
N PRO A 86 -2.91 -17.15 -10.66
CA PRO A 86 -3.72 -16.15 -11.36
C PRO A 86 -4.93 -15.67 -10.55
N ASP A 87 -5.39 -16.46 -9.58
CA ASP A 87 -6.56 -16.16 -8.76
C ASP A 87 -6.23 -15.33 -7.51
N LEU A 88 -4.95 -15.18 -7.17
CA LEU A 88 -4.55 -14.35 -6.03
C LEU A 88 -4.74 -12.87 -6.38
N PRO A 89 -5.45 -12.10 -5.55
CA PRO A 89 -5.54 -10.66 -5.73
C PRO A 89 -4.16 -10.03 -5.54
N ILE A 90 -3.93 -8.92 -6.22
CA ILE A 90 -2.74 -8.10 -6.03
C ILE A 90 -3.15 -6.86 -5.22
N SER A 91 -2.52 -6.71 -4.05
CA SER A 91 -2.74 -5.60 -3.15
C SER A 91 -1.47 -4.74 -3.03
N PHE A 92 -1.65 -3.48 -2.65
CA PHE A 92 -0.58 -2.50 -2.54
C PHE A 92 -0.55 -1.92 -1.13
N LEU A 93 0.64 -1.88 -0.55
CA LEU A 93 0.89 -1.22 0.72
C LEU A 93 2.05 -0.24 0.55
N LEU A 94 1.80 1.03 0.82
CA LEU A 94 2.84 2.05 0.92
C LEU A 94 3.21 2.23 2.40
N GLU A 95 4.48 2.00 2.72
CA GLU A 95 4.96 2.05 4.10
C GLU A 95 6.42 2.52 4.18
N LEU A 96 6.80 3.11 5.32
CA LEU A 96 8.18 3.33 5.70
C LEU A 96 8.50 2.43 6.89
N THR A 97 9.46 1.51 6.72
CA THR A 97 9.90 0.60 7.79
C THR A 97 11.37 0.89 8.16
N PRO A 98 11.87 0.47 9.34
CA PRO A 98 13.25 0.76 9.76
C PRO A 98 14.33 0.17 8.85
N GLN A 99 13.98 -0.85 8.05
CA GLN A 99 14.89 -1.51 7.12
C GLN A 99 15.10 -0.71 5.84
N ASN A 100 14.26 0.30 5.57
CA ASN A 100 14.28 1.10 4.36
C ASN A 100 14.56 2.57 4.70
N GLN A 101 15.41 3.22 3.92
CA GLN A 101 15.68 4.66 4.08
C GLN A 101 14.51 5.51 3.57
N ASN A 102 13.88 5.06 2.48
CA ASN A 102 12.76 5.72 1.81
C ASN A 102 11.45 4.93 2.01
N PRO A 103 10.28 5.57 1.84
CA PRO A 103 9.02 4.83 1.75
C PRO A 103 9.09 3.83 0.59
N THR A 104 8.41 2.71 0.75
CA THR A 104 8.42 1.61 -0.21
C THR A 104 7.02 1.16 -0.55
N TRP A 105 6.80 0.88 -1.83
CA TRP A 105 5.65 0.08 -2.26
C TRP A 105 5.94 -1.39 -2.00
N ARG A 106 5.05 -2.04 -1.27
CA ARG A 106 4.94 -3.49 -1.20
C ARG A 106 3.79 -3.92 -2.09
N VAL A 107 4.12 -4.57 -3.21
CA VAL A 107 3.16 -5.21 -4.11
C VAL A 107 3.04 -6.67 -3.67
N LEU A 108 1.87 -7.06 -3.17
CA LEU A 108 1.66 -8.36 -2.55
C LEU A 108 0.61 -9.18 -3.30
N TRP A 109 0.88 -10.48 -3.44
CA TRP A 109 -0.10 -11.45 -3.93
C TRP A 109 -0.83 -12.04 -2.73
N GLY A 110 -2.07 -11.64 -2.55
CA GLY A 110 -2.91 -11.90 -1.37
C GLY A 110 -3.70 -10.65 -0.97
N GLU A 111 -4.73 -10.82 -0.13
CA GLU A 111 -5.58 -9.70 0.29
C GLU A 111 -4.86 -8.75 1.25
N SER A 112 -4.04 -9.29 2.14
CA SER A 112 -3.27 -8.54 3.13
C SER A 112 -1.86 -9.11 3.33
N VAL A 113 -1.03 -8.39 4.08
CA VAL A 113 0.32 -8.83 4.45
C VAL A 113 0.29 -10.17 5.20
N SER A 114 -0.75 -10.47 5.99
CA SER A 114 -0.84 -11.73 6.76
C SER A 114 -1.29 -12.92 5.92
N THR A 115 -1.93 -12.69 4.78
CA THR A 115 -2.41 -13.74 3.86
C THR A 115 -1.51 -13.90 2.65
N SER A 116 -0.52 -13.02 2.48
CA SER A 116 0.39 -13.04 1.34
C SER A 116 1.64 -13.84 1.65
N ASN A 117 1.91 -14.84 0.81
CA ASN A 117 3.14 -15.63 0.86
C ASN A 117 4.20 -15.12 -0.13
N TYR A 118 3.92 -14.01 -0.83
CA TYR A 118 4.82 -13.46 -1.84
C TYR A 118 4.56 -11.97 -2.03
N SER A 119 5.58 -11.16 -1.77
CA SER A 119 5.53 -9.71 -1.98
C SER A 119 6.81 -9.21 -2.64
N ILE A 120 6.70 -8.15 -3.42
CA ILE A 120 7.84 -7.43 -3.98
C ILE A 120 7.87 -6.03 -3.37
N VAL A 121 9.05 -5.65 -2.87
CA VAL A 121 9.30 -4.35 -2.26
C VAL A 121 10.06 -3.46 -3.25
N ILE A 122 9.57 -2.25 -3.45
CA ILE A 122 10.04 -1.27 -4.43
C ILE A 122 10.23 0.06 -3.74
N ASP A 123 11.32 0.76 -4.04
CA ASP A 123 11.55 2.12 -3.52
C ASP A 123 10.50 3.07 -4.13
N ALA A 124 9.73 3.76 -3.29
CA ALA A 124 8.66 4.65 -3.75
C ALA A 124 9.17 6.02 -4.23
N SER A 125 10.47 6.28 -4.13
CA SER A 125 11.15 7.49 -4.59
C SER A 125 11.82 7.29 -5.94
N THR A 126 12.29 6.08 -6.25
CA THR A 126 13.03 5.77 -7.49
C THR A 126 12.33 4.74 -8.40
N GLY A 127 11.44 3.92 -7.85
CA GLY A 127 10.75 2.85 -8.58
C GLY A 127 11.60 1.59 -8.75
N GLU A 128 12.75 1.53 -8.08
CA GLU A 128 13.68 0.41 -8.14
C GLU A 128 13.20 -0.77 -7.29
N TYR A 129 13.39 -1.97 -7.82
CA TYR A 129 13.23 -3.20 -7.06
C TYR A 129 14.25 -3.26 -5.92
N LEU A 130 13.77 -3.50 -4.69
CA LEU A 130 14.62 -3.67 -3.53
C LEU A 130 14.79 -5.14 -3.17
N ARG A 131 13.68 -5.87 -3.00
CA ARG A 131 13.69 -7.28 -2.57
C ARG A 131 12.37 -7.99 -2.80
N THR A 132 12.40 -9.31 -2.70
CA THR A 132 11.23 -10.18 -2.65
C THR A 132 11.08 -10.72 -1.22
N LEU A 133 9.86 -10.74 -0.70
CA LEU A 133 9.49 -11.35 0.57
C LEU A 133 8.69 -12.63 0.29
N ARG A 134 8.99 -13.70 1.04
CA ARG A 134 8.36 -15.02 0.95
C ARG A 134 8.10 -15.55 2.35
#